data_AF-H8X8L8-F1
#
_entry.id   AF-H8X8L8-F1
#
_cell.length_a   1.000
_cell.length_b   1.000
_cell.length_c   1.000
_cell.angle_alpha   90.00
_cell.angle_beta   90.00
_cell.angle_gamma   90.00
#
_symmetry.space_group_name_H-M   'P 1'
#
loop_
_entity.id
_entity.type
_entity.pdbx_description
1 polymer ?
#
loop_
_entity_poly.entity_id
_entity_poly.type
_entity_poly.pdbx_seq_one_letter_code
_entity_poly.pdbx_strand_id
1 'polypeptide(L)'
;MSITIREGNVYYQLDFSYDVTPNGLAIPAPTMFLDFKFYLNSHLLTVADDDQLVRSIASKFEPFWNKCQYDTSINISDASPYTFSLVCKDSVFAPNILYEISTIEIRLSVLSLVEIDLSDLMIAFNYLMISWFMNEEQNYPAIFSSVGRQFIKLNLIWYKKMYYEVLETQLVNSEKVITDYIYVVKRQYTTLKLMCIAEIMFDRTRRNKGRNCIVKSYPLHLIDLNSPDIN
;
A
#
# COMPACT_ATOMS: atom_id res chain seq x y z
N MET A 1 0.00 -4.54 11.56
CA MET A 1 1.05 -5.44 11.03
C MET A 1 2.34 -4.64 10.91
N SER A 2 3.51 -5.28 10.77
CA SER A 2 4.80 -4.57 10.72
C SER A 2 5.81 -5.15 9.74
N ILE A 3 6.67 -4.29 9.20
CA ILE A 3 7.83 -4.64 8.37
C ILE A 3 9.05 -3.93 8.96
N THR A 4 10.14 -4.68 9.16
CA THR A 4 11.37 -4.14 9.75
C THR A 4 12.56 -4.51 8.89
N ILE A 5 13.45 -3.54 8.69
CA ILE A 5 14.76 -3.74 8.06
C ILE A 5 15.85 -3.23 9.00
N ARG A 6 17.04 -3.83 8.87
CA ARG A 6 18.22 -3.44 9.61
C ARG A 6 19.36 -3.20 8.64
N GLU A 7 20.01 -2.05 8.77
CA GLU A 7 21.23 -1.70 8.04
C GLU A 7 22.33 -1.36 9.03
N GLY A 8 23.29 -2.27 9.20
CA GLY A 8 24.34 -2.13 10.21
C GLY A 8 23.78 -2.03 11.64
N ASN A 9 23.87 -0.85 12.24
CA ASN A 9 23.38 -0.54 13.59
C ASN A 9 22.11 0.32 13.60
N VAL A 10 21.52 0.57 12.43
CA VAL A 10 20.28 1.33 12.29
C VAL A 10 19.13 0.37 12.01
N TYR A 11 18.02 0.58 12.69
CA TYR A 11 16.78 -0.16 12.50
C TYR A 11 15.71 0.77 11.95
N TYR A 12 15.06 0.34 10.88
CA TYR A 12 13.90 1.03 10.32
C TYR A 12 12.69 0.10 10.39
N GLN A 13 11.57 0.64 10.83
CA GLN A 13 10.33 -0.11 11.00
C GLN A 13 9.16 0.67 10.43
N LEU A 14 8.27 -0.05 9.76
CA LEU A 14 6.98 0.40 9.29
C LEU A 14 5.91 -0.44 9.98
N ASP A 15 5.07 0.20 10.80
CA ASP A 15 3.83 -0.40 11.29
C ASP A 15 2.64 0.24 10.59
N PHE A 16 1.62 -0.55 10.31
CA PHE A 16 0.40 -0.06 9.69
C PHE A 16 -0.84 -0.74 10.28
N SER A 17 -1.92 0.03 10.33
CA SER A 17 -3.24 -0.41 10.80
C SER A 17 -4.36 0.28 10.04
N TYR A 18 -5.34 -0.52 9.64
CA TYR A 18 -6.59 -0.10 9.04
C TYR A 18 -7.60 -1.22 9.26
N ASP A 19 -8.89 -0.92 9.13
CA ASP A 19 -9.92 -1.92 9.37
C ASP A 19 -9.99 -2.91 8.18
N VAL A 20 -9.71 -4.18 8.50
CA VAL A 20 -9.56 -5.28 7.54
C VAL A 20 -10.90 -6.01 7.42
N THR A 21 -11.39 -6.24 6.19
CA THR A 21 -12.49 -7.19 5.97
C THR A 21 -11.97 -8.61 5.79
N PRO A 22 -12.62 -9.63 6.38
CA PRO A 22 -12.16 -11.02 6.29
C PRO A 22 -12.12 -11.56 4.85
N ASN A 23 -12.85 -10.94 3.91
CA ASN A 23 -12.96 -11.42 2.53
C ASN A 23 -12.02 -10.67 1.55
N GLY A 24 -11.26 -9.68 2.03
CA GLY A 24 -10.41 -8.82 1.20
C GLY A 24 -11.18 -8.06 0.10
N LEU A 25 -12.50 -7.92 0.27
CA LEU A 25 -13.35 -7.08 -0.56
C LEU A 25 -13.47 -5.76 0.18
N ALA A 26 -12.59 -4.83 -0.16
CA ALA A 26 -12.65 -3.46 0.31
C ALA A 26 -12.31 -2.52 -0.84
N ILE A 27 -12.97 -1.37 -0.85
CA ILE A 27 -12.76 -0.27 -1.78
C ILE A 27 -12.26 0.95 -1.00
N PRO A 28 -11.58 1.91 -1.63
CA PRO A 28 -11.27 3.16 -0.95
C PRO A 28 -12.57 3.94 -0.73
N ALA A 29 -12.73 4.56 0.44
CA ALA A 29 -13.76 5.56 0.65
C ALA A 29 -13.57 6.73 -0.34
N PRO A 30 -14.63 7.53 -0.64
CA PRO A 30 -14.53 8.67 -1.55
C PRO A 30 -13.42 9.65 -1.17
N THR A 31 -13.15 9.75 0.13
CA THR A 31 -11.98 10.41 0.70
C THR A 31 -11.37 9.48 1.74
N MET A 32 -10.12 9.07 1.49
CA MET A 32 -9.33 8.22 2.38
C MET A 32 -8.18 9.04 2.97
N PHE A 33 -7.91 8.86 4.26
CA PHE A 33 -6.83 9.53 4.98
C PHE A 33 -5.70 8.54 5.25
N LEU A 34 -4.48 8.93 4.90
CA LEU A 34 -3.25 8.22 5.27
C LEU A 34 -2.55 9.03 6.35
N ASP A 35 -2.63 8.57 7.59
CA ASP A 35 -2.17 9.31 8.76
C ASP A 35 -0.79 8.83 9.19
N PHE A 36 0.23 9.66 8.99
CA PHE A 36 1.63 9.30 9.23
C PHE A 36 2.11 9.75 10.61
N LYS A 37 2.78 8.85 11.32
CA LYS A 37 3.54 9.13 12.54
C LYS A 37 5.01 8.76 12.32
N PHE A 38 5.90 9.75 12.35
CA PHE A 38 7.33 9.56 12.22
C PHE A 38 8.00 9.56 13.58
N TYR A 39 8.64 8.46 13.95
CA TYR A 39 9.38 8.32 15.20
C TYR A 39 10.89 8.28 14.93
N LEU A 40 11.63 9.19 15.55
CA LEU A 40 13.09 9.22 15.56
C LEU A 40 13.55 8.86 16.98
N ASN A 41 14.22 7.73 17.17
CA ASN A 41 14.67 7.28 18.49
C ASN A 41 13.56 7.28 19.56
N SER A 42 12.36 6.85 19.18
CA SER A 42 11.13 6.84 20.00
C SER A 42 10.50 8.22 20.27
N HIS A 43 11.06 9.31 19.74
CA HIS A 43 10.43 10.63 19.76
C HIS A 43 9.54 10.81 18.52
N LEU A 44 8.28 11.20 18.73
CA LEU A 44 7.37 11.53 17.63
C LEU A 44 7.77 12.88 17.05
N LEU A 45 8.10 12.93 15.77
CA LEU A 45 8.34 14.17 15.03
C LEU A 45 7.01 14.90 14.85
N THR A 46 6.94 16.12 15.37
CA THR A 46 5.80 17.03 15.23
C THR A 46 6.19 18.30 14.48
N VAL A 47 5.20 19.06 14.02
CA VAL A 47 5.43 20.34 13.32
C VAL A 47 6.12 21.36 14.23
N ALA A 48 5.86 21.29 15.54
CA ALA A 48 6.49 22.15 16.54
C ALA A 48 7.99 21.86 16.72
N ASP A 49 8.43 20.63 16.42
CA ASP A 49 9.86 20.27 16.45
C ASP A 49 10.58 20.84 15.22
N ASP A 50 10.05 20.61 14.02
CA ASP A 50 10.63 21.09 12.75
C ASP A 50 9.62 21.04 11.59
N ASP A 51 8.92 22.16 11.34
CA ASP A 51 7.95 22.29 10.23
C ASP A 51 8.59 22.06 8.85
N GLN A 52 9.82 22.52 8.64
CA GLN A 52 10.49 22.39 7.35
C GLN A 52 10.83 20.94 7.04
N LEU A 53 11.31 20.19 8.04
CA LEU A 53 11.57 18.77 7.91
C LEU A 53 10.28 17.98 7.65
N VAL A 54 9.22 18.25 8.43
CA VAL A 54 7.91 17.59 8.25
C VAL A 54 7.38 17.80 6.84
N ARG A 55 7.39 19.04 6.32
CA ARG A 55 6.97 19.34 4.95
C ARG A 55 7.83 18.63 3.91
N SER A 56 9.14 18.61 4.12
CA SER A 56 10.10 17.95 3.21
C SER A 56 9.85 16.45 3.13
N ILE A 57 9.60 15.79 4.26
CA ILE A 57 9.23 14.37 4.32
C ILE A 57 7.89 14.15 3.63
N ALA A 58 6.85 14.90 3.99
CA ALA A 58 5.49 14.73 3.46
C ALA A 58 5.44 14.81 1.92
N SER A 59 6.18 15.77 1.33
CA SER A 59 6.25 15.94 -0.13
C SER A 59 6.83 14.73 -0.89
N LYS A 60 7.52 13.82 -0.21
CA LYS A 60 8.08 12.61 -0.84
C LYS A 60 7.03 11.50 -1.01
N PHE A 61 5.96 11.52 -0.21
CA PHE A 61 4.93 10.48 -0.24
C PHE A 61 3.81 10.79 -1.23
N GLU A 62 3.50 12.07 -1.46
CA GLU A 62 2.47 12.51 -2.40
C GLU A 62 2.64 11.94 -3.83
N PRO A 63 3.84 11.99 -4.47
CA PRO A 63 4.00 11.50 -5.84
C PRO A 63 3.73 10.00 -5.98
N PHE A 64 3.99 9.22 -4.93
CA PHE A 64 3.73 7.79 -4.93
C PHE A 64 2.23 7.49 -4.99
N TRP A 65 1.44 8.16 -4.15
CA TRP A 65 -0.01 7.96 -4.10
C TRP A 65 -0.75 8.59 -5.29
N ASN A 66 -0.22 9.69 -5.85
CA ASN A 66 -0.69 10.24 -7.13
C ASN A 66 -0.55 9.22 -8.28
N LYS A 67 0.57 8.49 -8.36
CA LYS A 67 0.75 7.42 -9.37
C LYS A 67 -0.29 6.31 -9.25
N CYS A 68 -0.85 6.13 -8.05
CA CYS A 68 -1.90 5.15 -7.82
C CYS A 68 -3.25 5.56 -8.41
N GLN A 69 -3.42 6.78 -8.93
CA GLN A 69 -4.68 7.38 -9.39
C GLN A 69 -5.59 7.90 -8.27
N TYR A 70 -5.00 8.32 -7.15
CA TYR A 70 -5.67 9.19 -6.20
C TYR A 70 -5.38 10.66 -6.55
N ASP A 71 -6.37 11.52 -6.36
CA ASP A 71 -6.12 12.96 -6.24
C ASP A 71 -5.66 13.22 -4.80
N THR A 72 -4.38 13.55 -4.62
CA THR A 72 -3.78 13.62 -3.28
C THR A 72 -3.50 15.06 -2.86
N SER A 73 -3.66 15.31 -1.56
CA SER A 73 -3.25 16.57 -0.94
C SER A 73 -2.65 16.31 0.43
N ILE A 74 -1.68 17.12 0.82
CA ILE A 74 -1.01 17.02 2.12
C ILE A 74 -1.71 17.94 3.11
N ASN A 75 -2.04 17.41 4.28
CA ASN A 75 -2.52 18.17 5.42
C ASN A 75 -1.50 18.10 6.56
N ILE A 76 -0.99 19.27 6.97
CA ILE A 76 -0.03 19.43 8.07
C ILE A 76 -0.66 20.44 9.02
N SER A 77 -0.81 20.04 10.29
CA SER A 77 -1.47 20.86 11.31
C SER A 77 -0.80 20.63 12.66
N ASP A 78 -0.51 21.72 13.36
CA ASP A 78 0.10 21.71 14.70
C ASP A 78 -0.81 21.06 15.75
N ALA A 79 -2.13 21.07 15.51
CA ALA A 79 -3.12 20.47 16.40
C ALA A 79 -3.34 18.96 16.13
N SER A 80 -2.69 18.40 15.12
CA SER A 80 -2.85 17.00 14.73
C SER A 80 -2.06 16.06 15.65
N PRO A 81 -2.61 14.88 16.02
CA PRO A 81 -1.84 13.82 16.68
C PRO A 81 -0.90 13.06 15.72
N TYR A 82 -0.87 13.44 14.44
CA TYR A 82 -0.07 12.85 13.37
C TYR A 82 1.02 13.83 12.92
N THR A 83 2.14 13.31 12.43
CA THR A 83 3.21 14.13 11.83
C THR A 83 2.68 14.85 10.58
N PHE A 84 1.96 14.12 9.72
CA PHE A 84 1.17 14.69 8.63
C PHE A 84 0.10 13.68 8.19
N SER A 85 -0.89 14.16 7.46
CA SER A 85 -1.92 13.33 6.83
C SER A 85 -1.92 13.56 5.33
N LEU A 86 -2.01 12.48 4.55
CA LEU A 86 -2.20 12.55 3.10
C LEU A 86 -3.65 12.19 2.78
N VAL A 87 -4.36 13.13 2.17
CA VAL A 87 -5.77 13.00 1.80
C VAL A 87 -5.86 12.49 0.38
N CYS A 88 -6.34 11.26 0.20
CA CYS A 88 -6.54 10.58 -1.08
C CYS A 88 -8.01 10.65 -1.49
N LYS A 89 -8.34 11.34 -2.58
CA LYS A 89 -9.71 11.38 -3.12
C LYS A 89 -9.87 10.44 -4.31
N ASP A 90 -10.98 9.71 -4.33
CA ASP A 90 -11.40 8.90 -5.47
C ASP A 90 -12.93 8.77 -5.54
N SER A 91 -13.56 9.45 -6.50
CA SER A 91 -15.01 9.43 -6.66
C SER A 91 -15.52 8.21 -7.44
N VAL A 92 -14.65 7.39 -8.03
CA VAL A 92 -15.08 6.32 -8.96
C VAL A 92 -15.82 5.20 -8.24
N PHE A 93 -15.47 4.94 -6.98
CA PHE A 93 -16.06 3.90 -6.15
C PHE A 93 -17.29 4.37 -5.34
N ALA A 94 -17.73 5.63 -5.50
CA ALA A 94 -18.97 6.12 -4.91
C ALA A 94 -20.16 5.94 -5.89
N PRO A 95 -21.40 5.70 -5.42
CA PRO A 95 -21.83 5.16 -4.13
C PRO A 95 -21.97 3.62 -4.23
N ASN A 96 -21.19 2.86 -3.48
CA ASN A 96 -21.31 1.40 -3.42
C ASN A 96 -21.56 0.93 -1.98
N ILE A 97 -22.17 -0.24 -1.83
CA ILE A 97 -22.48 -0.85 -0.51
C ILE A 97 -21.29 -1.64 0.05
N LEU A 98 -20.20 -1.75 -0.73
CA LEU A 98 -19.00 -2.46 -0.32
C LEU A 98 -18.31 -1.77 0.85
N TYR A 99 -17.55 -2.55 1.62
CA TYR A 99 -16.77 -2.03 2.71
C TYR A 99 -15.74 -1.01 2.24
N GLU A 100 -15.71 0.14 2.90
CA GLU A 100 -14.84 1.25 2.55
C GLU A 100 -13.71 1.41 3.58
N ILE A 101 -12.47 1.49 3.09
CA ILE A 101 -11.35 1.91 3.92
C ILE A 101 -11.25 3.43 3.86
N SER A 102 -11.56 4.09 4.97
CA SER A 102 -11.50 5.54 5.11
C SER A 102 -10.18 6.03 5.68
N THR A 103 -9.50 5.22 6.50
CA THR A 103 -8.32 5.66 7.24
C THR A 103 -7.28 4.54 7.31
N ILE A 104 -6.03 4.90 7.04
CA ILE A 104 -4.87 4.02 7.23
C ILE A 104 -3.86 4.76 8.10
N GLU A 105 -3.59 4.24 9.29
CA GLU A 105 -2.52 4.76 10.14
C GLU A 105 -1.19 4.09 9.77
N ILE A 106 -0.16 4.91 9.57
CA ILE A 106 1.18 4.48 9.18
C ILE A 106 2.18 5.04 10.20
N ARG A 107 2.94 4.15 10.83
CA ARG A 107 4.02 4.50 11.74
C ARG A 107 5.35 4.15 11.12
N LEU A 108 6.17 5.15 10.87
CA LEU A 108 7.55 4.98 10.41
C LEU A 108 8.49 5.30 11.57
N SER A 109 9.28 4.33 11.98
CA SER A 109 10.19 4.45 13.12
C SER A 109 11.62 4.17 12.70
N VAL A 110 12.56 4.97 13.21
CA VAL A 110 13.99 4.71 13.10
C VAL A 110 14.62 4.68 14.48
N LEU A 111 15.47 3.69 14.72
CA LEU A 111 16.32 3.59 15.90
C LEU A 111 17.77 3.61 15.43
N SER A 112 18.53 4.61 15.87
CA SER A 112 19.91 4.82 15.49
C SER A 112 20.74 5.41 16.62
N LEU A 113 21.98 4.94 16.72
CA LEU A 113 23.02 5.48 17.59
C LEU A 113 23.92 6.50 16.88
N VAL A 114 23.72 6.70 15.57
CA VAL A 114 24.51 7.58 14.71
C VAL A 114 23.56 8.57 14.03
N GLU A 115 24.08 9.75 13.69
CA GLU A 115 23.37 10.71 12.85
C GLU A 115 23.06 10.09 11.48
N ILE A 116 21.86 10.32 10.97
CA ILE A 116 21.38 9.78 9.69
C ILE A 116 20.98 10.95 8.81
N ASP A 117 21.51 10.97 7.59
CA ASP A 117 21.09 11.93 6.58
C ASP A 117 19.65 11.65 6.16
N LEU A 118 18.88 12.73 5.96
CA LEU A 118 17.50 12.63 5.50
C LEU A 118 17.37 11.82 4.19
N SER A 119 18.37 11.89 3.31
CA SER A 119 18.37 11.11 2.07
C SER A 119 18.34 9.60 2.35
N ASP A 120 19.20 9.12 3.24
CA ASP A 120 19.32 7.69 3.56
C ASP A 120 18.07 7.20 4.30
N LEU A 121 17.56 8.01 5.23
CA LEU A 121 16.29 7.78 5.90
C LEU A 121 15.14 7.58 4.89
N MET A 122 15.07 8.46 3.89
CA MET A 122 14.04 8.39 2.87
C MET A 122 14.20 7.18 1.95
N ILE A 123 15.43 6.73 1.65
CA ILE A 123 15.67 5.50 0.88
C ILE A 123 15.11 4.29 1.65
N ALA A 124 15.42 4.18 2.94
CA ALA A 124 14.94 3.09 3.79
C ALA A 124 13.41 3.09 3.91
N PHE A 125 12.79 4.25 4.13
CA PHE A 125 11.34 4.36 4.22
C PHE A 125 10.64 4.11 2.89
N ASN A 126 11.19 4.57 1.77
CA ASN A 126 10.65 4.24 0.45
C ASN A 126 10.67 2.72 0.21
N TYR A 127 11.76 2.03 0.60
CA TYR A 127 11.84 0.58 0.49
C TYR A 127 10.76 -0.13 1.34
N LEU A 128 10.57 0.30 2.59
CA LEU A 128 9.54 -0.24 3.48
C LEU A 128 8.13 -0.01 2.93
N MET A 129 7.85 1.19 2.45
CA MET A 129 6.56 1.55 1.86
C MET A 129 6.26 0.75 0.59
N ILE A 130 7.24 0.60 -0.31
CA ILE A 130 7.09 -0.20 -1.53
C ILE A 130 6.83 -1.66 -1.16
N SER A 131 7.57 -2.19 -0.19
CA SER A 131 7.40 -3.59 0.27
C SER A 131 6.02 -3.82 0.85
N TRP A 132 5.53 -2.89 1.67
CA TRP A 132 4.16 -2.90 2.19
C TRP A 132 3.13 -2.83 1.08
N PHE A 133 3.29 -1.90 0.14
CA PHE A 133 2.36 -1.70 -0.96
C PHE A 133 2.25 -2.95 -1.84
N MET A 134 3.38 -3.58 -2.19
CA MET A 134 3.39 -4.82 -2.97
C MET A 134 2.74 -5.99 -2.23
N ASN A 135 2.84 -6.02 -0.89
CA ASN A 135 2.17 -7.03 -0.08
C ASN A 135 0.65 -6.83 -0.08
N GLU A 136 0.19 -5.59 0.15
CA GLU A 136 -1.24 -5.29 0.25
C GLU A 136 -1.97 -5.20 -1.10
N GLU A 137 -1.25 -4.97 -2.20
CA GLU A 137 -1.81 -4.99 -3.56
C GLU A 137 -2.58 -6.29 -3.84
N GLN A 138 -2.13 -7.41 -3.30
CA GLN A 138 -2.77 -8.72 -3.46
C GLN A 138 -4.06 -8.84 -2.66
N ASN A 139 -4.04 -8.33 -1.43
CA ASN A 139 -5.17 -8.42 -0.50
C ASN A 139 -6.29 -7.44 -0.90
N TYR A 140 -5.89 -6.23 -1.29
CA TYR A 140 -6.76 -5.07 -1.52
C TYR A 140 -6.39 -4.33 -2.81
N PRO A 141 -6.55 -4.97 -3.99
CA PRO A 141 -6.13 -4.38 -5.26
C PRO A 141 -6.91 -3.10 -5.62
N ALA A 142 -8.15 -2.93 -5.16
CA ALA A 142 -8.91 -1.70 -5.39
C ALA A 142 -8.31 -0.47 -4.66
N ILE A 143 -7.41 -0.68 -3.69
CA ILE A 143 -6.81 0.38 -2.86
C ILE A 143 -5.32 0.55 -3.20
N PHE A 144 -4.57 -0.56 -3.21
CA PHE A 144 -3.12 -0.58 -3.35
C PHE A 144 -2.63 -1.05 -4.73
N SER A 145 -3.50 -1.16 -5.75
CA SER A 145 -3.04 -1.47 -7.12
C SER A 145 -3.30 -0.31 -8.06
N SER A 146 -2.26 0.30 -8.63
CA SER A 146 -2.46 1.33 -9.66
C SER A 146 -3.13 0.73 -10.91
N VAL A 147 -2.63 -0.41 -11.38
CA VAL A 147 -3.12 -1.11 -12.57
C VAL A 147 -4.48 -1.74 -12.31
N GLY A 148 -4.63 -2.44 -11.18
CA GLY A 148 -5.90 -3.04 -10.76
C GLY A 148 -7.01 -2.00 -10.62
N ARG A 149 -6.71 -0.84 -10.02
CA ARG A 149 -7.66 0.28 -9.95
C ARG A 149 -8.02 0.80 -11.33
N GLN A 150 -7.06 1.10 -12.20
CA GLN A 150 -7.35 1.57 -13.55
C GLN A 150 -8.23 0.59 -14.32
N PHE A 151 -7.95 -0.71 -14.22
CA PHE A 151 -8.76 -1.76 -14.82
C PHE A 151 -10.20 -1.72 -14.30
N ILE A 152 -10.41 -1.70 -12.98
CA ILE A 152 -11.75 -1.65 -12.39
C ILE A 152 -12.47 -0.35 -12.79
N LYS A 153 -11.80 0.80 -12.70
CA LYS A 153 -12.36 2.12 -13.07
C LYS A 153 -12.82 2.15 -14.53
N LEU A 154 -11.98 1.69 -15.46
CA LEU A 154 -12.32 1.65 -16.89
C LEU A 154 -13.54 0.77 -17.15
N ASN A 155 -13.57 -0.42 -16.57
CA ASN A 155 -14.70 -1.32 -16.76
C ASN A 155 -15.98 -0.78 -16.12
N LEU A 156 -15.90 -0.13 -14.96
CA LEU A 156 -17.05 0.55 -14.34
C LEU A 156 -17.60 1.66 -15.22
N ILE A 157 -16.73 2.48 -15.81
CA ILE A 157 -17.13 3.57 -16.71
C ILE A 157 -17.84 2.99 -17.94
N TRP A 158 -17.25 1.96 -18.57
CA TRP A 158 -17.87 1.30 -19.72
C TRP A 158 -19.19 0.63 -19.37
N TYR A 159 -19.26 -0.03 -18.21
CA TYR A 159 -20.49 -0.64 -17.72
C TYR A 159 -21.59 0.41 -17.53
N LYS A 160 -21.30 1.51 -16.81
CA LYS A 160 -22.25 2.62 -16.62
C LYS A 160 -22.69 3.23 -17.95
N LYS A 161 -21.75 3.43 -18.89
CA LYS A 161 -22.02 4.02 -20.21
C LYS A 161 -22.91 3.11 -21.06
N MET A 162 -22.55 1.83 -21.21
CA MET A 162 -23.33 0.86 -21.98
C MET A 162 -24.74 0.67 -21.40
N TYR A 163 -24.85 0.63 -20.07
CA TYR A 163 -26.14 0.47 -19.41
C TYR A 163 -27.06 1.68 -19.63
N TYR A 164 -26.50 2.90 -19.53
CA TYR A 164 -27.22 4.13 -19.82
C TYR A 164 -27.67 4.23 -21.28
N GLU A 165 -26.80 3.86 -22.22
CA GLU A 165 -27.07 3.90 -23.66
C GLU A 165 -28.09 2.85 -24.11
N VAL A 166 -28.14 1.68 -23.47
CA VAL A 166 -28.97 0.54 -23.92
C VAL A 166 -30.30 0.44 -23.18
N LEU A 167 -30.34 0.76 -21.88
CA LEU A 167 -31.49 0.44 -21.02
C LEU A 167 -32.22 1.66 -20.47
N GLU A 168 -31.73 2.88 -20.68
CA GLU A 168 -32.31 4.17 -20.24
C GLU A 168 -32.77 4.21 -18.76
N THR A 169 -32.30 3.28 -17.92
CA THR A 169 -32.74 3.07 -16.54
C THR A 169 -31.55 3.05 -15.57
N GLN A 170 -31.75 3.58 -14.37
CA GLN A 170 -30.70 3.83 -13.37
C GLN A 170 -30.28 2.59 -12.53
N LEU A 171 -30.83 1.41 -12.77
CA LEU A 171 -30.56 0.22 -11.94
C LEU A 171 -29.24 -0.45 -12.34
N VAL A 172 -28.13 0.21 -12.02
CA VAL A 172 -26.76 -0.28 -12.23
C VAL A 172 -26.37 -1.13 -11.01
N ASN A 173 -26.19 -2.45 -11.19
CA ASN A 173 -25.61 -3.31 -10.14
C ASN A 173 -24.08 -3.17 -10.12
N SER A 174 -23.60 -1.98 -9.76
CA SER A 174 -22.17 -1.65 -9.71
C SER A 174 -21.41 -2.51 -8.71
N GLU A 175 -22.07 -2.93 -7.63
CA GLU A 175 -21.48 -3.77 -6.59
C GLU A 175 -21.01 -5.13 -7.12
N LYS A 176 -21.88 -5.85 -7.84
CA LYS A 176 -21.53 -7.13 -8.43
C LYS A 176 -20.36 -7.01 -9.40
N VAL A 177 -20.41 -5.97 -10.23
CA VAL A 177 -19.38 -5.70 -11.24
C VAL A 177 -18.02 -5.41 -10.60
N ILE A 178 -17.98 -4.58 -9.56
CA ILE A 178 -16.75 -4.27 -8.82
C ILE A 178 -16.19 -5.53 -8.18
N THR A 179 -17.07 -6.30 -7.52
CA THR A 179 -16.70 -7.54 -6.84
C THR A 179 -16.07 -8.54 -7.82
N ASP A 180 -16.72 -8.78 -8.96
CA ASP A 180 -16.24 -9.69 -10.00
C ASP A 180 -14.87 -9.24 -10.54
N TYR A 181 -14.68 -7.95 -10.79
CA TYR A 181 -13.39 -7.43 -11.28
C TYR A 181 -12.29 -7.48 -10.22
N ILE A 182 -12.59 -7.23 -8.94
CA ILE A 182 -11.62 -7.45 -7.86
C ILE A 182 -11.15 -8.91 -7.86
N TYR A 183 -12.05 -9.87 -8.02
CA TYR A 183 -11.68 -11.28 -8.10
C TYR A 183 -10.82 -11.61 -9.32
N VAL A 184 -11.15 -11.07 -10.50
CA VAL A 184 -10.32 -11.22 -11.71
C VAL A 184 -8.91 -10.69 -11.48
N VAL A 185 -8.80 -9.49 -10.90
CA VAL A 185 -7.52 -8.86 -10.59
C VAL A 185 -6.72 -9.73 -9.60
N LYS A 186 -7.33 -10.16 -8.48
CA LYS A 186 -6.68 -11.05 -7.51
C LYS A 186 -6.14 -12.34 -8.14
N ARG A 187 -6.93 -12.98 -9.00
CA ARG A 187 -6.53 -14.23 -9.68
C ARG A 187 -5.34 -14.00 -10.61
N GLN A 188 -5.33 -12.90 -11.37
CA GLN A 188 -4.25 -12.58 -12.29
C GLN A 188 -2.95 -12.20 -11.58
N TYR A 189 -3.02 -11.42 -10.49
CA TYR A 189 -1.84 -11.09 -9.67
C TYR A 189 -1.24 -12.32 -8.98
N THR A 190 -2.07 -13.27 -8.56
CA THR A 190 -1.59 -14.55 -8.00
C THR A 190 -0.77 -15.32 -9.03
N THR A 191 -1.17 -15.31 -10.30
CA THR A 191 -0.41 -15.94 -11.40
C THR A 191 0.95 -15.26 -11.62
N LEU A 192 1.02 -13.93 -11.57
CA LEU A 192 2.30 -13.20 -11.67
C LEU A 192 3.25 -13.56 -10.51
N LYS A 193 2.73 -13.71 -9.29
CA LYS A 193 3.53 -14.14 -8.13
C LYS A 193 4.07 -15.56 -8.32
N LEU A 194 3.26 -16.48 -8.82
CA LEU A 194 3.71 -17.84 -9.16
C LEU A 194 4.79 -17.82 -10.25
N MET A 195 4.68 -16.92 -11.24
CA MET A 195 5.72 -16.72 -12.25
C MET A 195 7.00 -16.15 -11.65
N CYS A 196 6.94 -15.13 -10.76
CA CYS A 196 8.14 -14.65 -10.07
C CYS A 196 8.76 -15.73 -9.17
N ILE A 197 7.95 -16.55 -8.48
CA ILE A 197 8.45 -17.70 -7.69
C ILE A 197 9.10 -18.76 -8.60
N ALA A 198 8.52 -19.00 -9.77
CA ALA A 198 9.07 -19.92 -10.76
C ALA A 198 10.36 -19.38 -11.41
N GLU A 199 10.43 -18.09 -11.72
CA GLU A 199 11.65 -17.43 -12.22
C GLU A 199 12.77 -17.41 -11.17
N ILE A 200 12.44 -17.30 -9.88
CA ILE A 200 13.40 -17.48 -8.78
C ILE A 200 13.95 -18.92 -8.74
N MET A 201 13.24 -19.92 -9.27
CA MET A 201 13.79 -21.27 -9.48
C MET A 201 14.67 -21.40 -10.74
N PHE A 202 14.58 -20.47 -11.70
CA PHE A 202 15.34 -20.54 -12.96
C PHE A 202 16.57 -19.63 -13.03
N ASP A 203 16.79 -18.67 -12.11
CA ASP A 203 17.97 -17.79 -12.16
C ASP A 203 19.04 -18.07 -11.08
N ARG A 204 19.52 -19.31 -11.04
CA ARG A 204 20.78 -19.66 -10.35
C ARG A 204 21.99 -19.55 -11.28
N THR A 205 22.23 -18.38 -11.88
CA THR A 205 23.58 -18.05 -12.35
C THR A 205 23.86 -16.54 -12.33
N ARG A 206 23.96 -15.93 -11.15
CA ARG A 206 24.75 -14.69 -11.01
C ARG A 206 25.94 -14.89 -10.07
N ARG A 207 27.08 -15.06 -10.74
CA ARG A 207 28.43 -15.08 -10.21
C ARG A 207 28.70 -13.87 -9.32
N ASN A 208 29.31 -14.15 -8.18
CA ASN A 208 30.08 -13.28 -7.28
C ASN A 208 30.49 -11.90 -7.83
N LYS A 209 30.18 -10.84 -7.07
CA LYS A 209 31.13 -9.82 -6.63
C LYS A 209 30.53 -8.94 -5.51
N GLY A 210 31.10 -9.03 -4.31
CA GLY A 210 31.21 -7.90 -3.38
C GLY A 210 30.13 -7.75 -2.30
N ARG A 211 30.52 -8.12 -1.07
CA ARG A 211 29.96 -7.71 0.24
C ARG A 211 28.54 -8.16 0.60
N ASN A 212 28.48 -8.85 1.74
CA ASN A 212 27.32 -9.29 2.50
C ASN A 212 26.13 -8.30 2.49
N CYS A 213 25.26 -8.42 1.49
CA CYS A 213 23.90 -7.88 1.55
C CYS A 213 22.94 -9.05 1.79
N ILE A 214 22.84 -9.51 3.03
CA ILE A 214 21.70 -10.33 3.44
C ILE A 214 20.54 -9.36 3.70
N VAL A 215 19.85 -8.95 2.64
CA VAL A 215 18.52 -8.35 2.79
C VAL A 215 17.54 -9.52 2.91
N LYS A 216 17.32 -9.97 4.15
CA LYS A 216 16.23 -10.90 4.47
C LYS A 216 15.19 -10.15 5.29
N SER A 217 14.11 -9.76 4.63
CA SER A 217 12.82 -9.63 5.28
C SER A 217 11.72 -10.01 4.29
N TYR A 218 11.47 -11.32 4.20
CA TYR A 218 10.16 -11.83 3.82
C TYR A 218 9.71 -12.71 4.98
N PRO A 219 8.57 -12.43 5.64
CA PRO A 219 7.90 -13.44 6.42
C PRO A 219 7.35 -14.46 5.42
N LEU A 220 8.18 -15.42 5.05
CA LEU A 220 7.79 -16.62 4.31
C LEU A 220 7.07 -17.53 5.29
N HIS A 221 5.74 -17.47 5.33
CA HIS A 221 4.97 -18.62 5.79
C HIS A 221 5.16 -19.73 4.76
N LEU A 222 6.03 -20.70 5.09
CA LEU A 222 6.14 -21.94 4.35
C LEU A 222 4.81 -22.68 4.50
N ILE A 223 4.04 -22.77 3.41
CA ILE A 223 2.95 -23.73 3.32
C ILE A 223 3.63 -25.09 3.16
N ASP A 224 3.50 -25.94 4.17
CA ASP A 224 3.98 -27.32 4.10
C ASP A 224 3.09 -28.07 3.10
N LEU A 225 3.60 -28.31 1.89
CA LEU A 225 2.87 -29.00 0.82
C LEU A 225 2.71 -30.51 1.07
N ASN A 226 3.11 -30.99 2.24
CA ASN A 226 3.02 -32.38 2.66
C ASN A 226 2.28 -32.54 4.00
N SER A 227 1.19 -31.79 4.26
CA SER A 227 0.22 -32.22 5.28
C SER A 227 -0.68 -33.30 4.65
N PRO A 228 -0.56 -34.58 5.05
CA PRO A 228 -1.40 -35.64 4.53
C PRO A 228 -2.67 -35.71 5.39
N ASP A 229 -3.46 -34.65 5.46
CA ASP A 229 -4.74 -34.66 6.18
C ASP A 229 -5.73 -33.69 5.49
N ILE A 230 -6.24 -34.12 4.34
CA ILE A 230 -7.57 -33.75 3.86
C ILE A 230 -8.29 -35.06 3.55
N ASN A 231 -9.08 -35.52 4.53
CA ASN A 231 -10.29 -36.30 4.30
C ASN A 231 -11.48 -35.36 4.55
#